data_AF-A0A2V9HTV4-F1
#
_entry.id   AF-A0A2V9HTV4-F1
#
_cell.length_a   1.000
_cell.length_b   1.000
_cell.length_c   1.000
_cell.angle_alpha   90.00
_cell.angle_beta   90.00
_cell.angle_gamma   90.00
#
_symmetry.space_group_name_H-M   'P 1'
#
loop_
_entity.id
_entity.type
_entity.pdbx_description
1 polymer ?
#
loop_
_entity_poly.entity_id
_entity_poly.type
_entity_poly.pdbx_seq_one_letter_code
_entity_poly.pdbx_strand_id
1 'polypeptide(L)'
;MAFHSDASDLAATNDTNGTIDVFVRDLKTGTTTLVSVNSAGAGSGNGPSRLPALSADGRFVAFHSPASDLVANDTNGNFDVFVRSLKK
;
A
#
# COMPACT_ATOMS: atom_id res chain seq x y z
N MET A 1 4.38 11.53 3.92
CA MET A 1 5.43 10.96 3.03
C MET A 1 4.98 9.58 2.60
N ALA A 2 5.15 9.20 1.34
CA ALA A 2 4.94 7.82 0.89
C ALA A 2 6.28 7.14 0.62
N PHE A 3 6.38 5.86 0.99
CA PHE A 3 7.61 5.06 0.84
C PHE A 3 7.24 3.58 0.76
N HIS A 4 8.21 2.74 0.41
CA HIS A 4 8.04 1.28 0.43
C HIS A 4 9.09 0.64 1.33
N SER A 5 8.76 -0.51 1.93
CA SER A 5 9.65 -1.25 2.82
C SER A 5 9.24 -2.72 2.88
N ASP A 6 10.19 -3.58 3.20
CA ASP A 6 10.06 -5.01 3.51
C ASP A 6 9.93 -5.29 5.02
N ALA A 7 9.94 -4.25 5.86
CA ALA A 7 9.79 -4.40 7.30
C ALA A 7 8.32 -4.62 7.67
N SER A 8 8.05 -5.71 8.40
CA SER A 8 6.70 -6.16 8.76
C SER A 8 6.07 -5.43 9.96
N ASP A 9 6.81 -4.55 10.64
CA ASP A 9 6.43 -3.92 11.91
C ASP A 9 6.28 -2.38 11.83
N LEU A 10 6.25 -1.82 10.62
CA LEU A 10 6.17 -0.37 10.42
C LEU A 10 4.78 0.23 10.68
N ALA A 11 3.73 -0.56 10.61
CA ALA A 11 2.36 -0.16 10.91
C ALA A 11 1.74 -1.15 11.90
N ALA A 12 0.88 -0.65 12.80
CA ALA A 12 0.28 -1.45 13.87
C ALA A 12 -0.62 -2.61 13.38
N THR A 13 -0.88 -2.71 12.07
CA THR A 13 -1.71 -3.75 11.45
C THR A 13 -1.16 -4.17 10.10
N ASN A 14 -1.08 -5.49 9.90
CA ASN A 14 -1.46 -6.15 8.64
C ASN A 14 -0.46 -6.16 7.47
N ASP A 15 0.83 -5.87 7.65
CA ASP A 15 1.81 -6.42 6.70
C ASP A 15 1.95 -7.93 6.97
N THR A 16 1.38 -8.74 6.07
CA THR A 16 1.15 -10.18 6.28
C THR A 16 1.75 -11.06 5.20
N ASN A 17 2.29 -10.47 4.13
CA ASN A 17 2.72 -11.21 2.95
C ASN A 17 4.23 -11.49 2.94
N GLY A 18 5.01 -10.85 3.84
CA GLY A 18 6.46 -11.00 3.92
C GLY A 18 7.20 -10.47 2.69
N THR A 19 6.64 -9.47 2.01
CA THR A 19 7.27 -8.82 0.86
C THR A 19 7.25 -7.29 0.98
N ILE A 20 7.75 -6.60 -0.04
CA ILE A 20 7.80 -5.14 -0.03
C ILE A 20 6.39 -4.58 -0.19
N ASP A 21 6.01 -3.69 0.71
CA ASP A 21 4.72 -3.01 0.73
C ASP A 21 4.88 -1.48 0.71
N VAL A 22 3.80 -0.79 0.36
CA VAL A 22 3.74 0.67 0.30
C VAL A 22 3.08 1.21 1.55
N PHE A 23 3.75 2.19 2.16
CA PHE A 23 3.32 2.85 3.38
C PHE A 23 3.23 4.37 3.19
N VAL A 24 2.41 5.00 4.02
CA VAL A 24 2.42 6.45 4.23
C VAL A 24 2.70 6.77 5.67
N ARG A 25 3.62 7.70 5.89
CA ARG A 25 3.90 8.32 7.18
C ARG A 25 3.26 9.70 7.26
N ASP A 26 2.37 9.91 8.22
CA ASP A 26 2.02 11.24 8.71
C ASP A 26 3.17 11.74 9.60
N LEU A 27 3.81 12.83 9.16
CA LEU A 27 4.95 13.41 9.86
C LEU A 27 4.55 14.29 11.05
N LYS A 28 3.27 14.73 11.11
CA LYS A 28 2.75 15.52 12.23
C LYS A 28 2.41 14.63 13.42
N THR A 29 1.75 13.50 13.17
CA THR A 29 1.32 12.57 14.23
C THR A 29 2.31 11.44 14.47
N GLY A 30 3.25 11.22 13.55
CA GLY A 30 4.16 10.08 13.61
C GLY A 30 3.47 8.74 13.32
N THR A 31 2.30 8.74 12.70
CA THR A 31 1.57 7.51 12.36
C THR A 31 1.99 6.98 11.00
N THR A 32 2.28 5.69 10.91
CA THR A 32 2.49 4.98 9.63
C THR A 32 1.26 4.13 9.31
N THR A 33 0.88 4.09 8.04
CA THR A 33 -0.27 3.33 7.55
C THR A 33 0.12 2.53 6.30
N LEU A 34 -0.30 1.27 6.23
CA LEU A 34 -0.20 0.42 5.05
C LEU A 34 -1.18 0.89 3.96
N VAL A 35 -0.68 1.12 2.75
CA VAL A 35 -1.45 1.65 1.61
C VAL A 35 -1.81 0.55 0.61
N SER A 36 -0.89 -0.38 0.37
CA SER A 36 -1.07 -1.59 -0.45
C SER A 36 -1.89 -2.66 0.28
N VAL A 37 -2.96 -2.23 0.94
CA VAL A 37 -3.92 -3.11 1.62
C VAL A 37 -4.76 -3.87 0.58
N ASN A 38 -5.03 -5.14 0.85
CA ASN A 38 -5.97 -5.94 0.08
C ASN A 38 -7.38 -5.34 0.11
N SER A 39 -8.22 -5.81 -0.80
CA SER A 39 -9.60 -5.34 -0.97
C SER A 39 -10.50 -5.53 0.26
N ALA A 40 -10.15 -6.47 1.15
CA ALA A 40 -10.84 -6.69 2.43
C ALA A 40 -10.42 -5.70 3.53
N GLY A 41 -9.34 -4.94 3.35
CA GLY A 41 -8.81 -4.04 4.38
C GLY A 41 -8.10 -4.75 5.54
N ALA A 42 -7.89 -6.07 5.43
CA ALA A 42 -7.47 -6.94 6.53
C ALA A 42 -6.00 -7.40 6.45
N GLY A 43 -5.26 -6.98 5.43
CA GLY A 43 -3.92 -7.50 5.10
C GLY A 43 -3.26 -6.66 4.02
N SER A 44 -1.95 -6.78 3.84
CA SER A 44 -1.28 -6.39 2.60
C SER A 44 -1.81 -7.20 1.42
N GLY A 45 -1.64 -6.69 0.21
CA GLY A 45 -1.93 -7.45 -1.00
C GLY A 45 -1.08 -8.71 -1.07
N ASN A 46 -1.50 -9.71 -1.82
CA ASN A 46 -0.82 -11.00 -1.92
C ASN A 46 0.47 -10.98 -2.79
N GLY A 47 1.02 -9.80 -3.05
CA GLY A 47 2.22 -9.59 -3.87
C GLY A 47 2.89 -8.23 -3.62
N PRO A 48 4.11 -8.03 -4.14
CA PRO A 48 4.94 -6.87 -3.80
C PRO A 48 4.41 -5.57 -4.40
N SER A 49 4.33 -4.52 -3.59
CA SER A 49 3.90 -3.17 -4.00
C SER A 49 5.04 -2.17 -3.92
N ARG A 50 5.30 -1.40 -4.99
CA ARG A 50 6.53 -0.59 -5.14
C ARG A 50 6.29 0.78 -5.79
N LEU A 51 7.33 1.61 -5.75
CA LEU A 51 7.42 2.91 -6.44
C LEU A 51 6.26 3.87 -6.13
N PRO A 52 6.02 4.20 -4.85
CA PRO A 52 4.88 5.04 -4.51
C PRO A 52 5.08 6.50 -4.90
N ALA A 53 3.99 7.14 -5.33
CA ALA A 53 3.90 8.58 -5.54
C ALA A 53 2.72 9.14 -4.75
N LEU A 54 2.97 10.15 -3.90
CA LEU A 54 1.96 10.84 -3.10
C LEU A 54 1.50 12.11 -3.82
N SER A 55 0.19 12.33 -3.91
CA SER A 55 -0.36 13.59 -4.43
C SER A 55 0.05 14.79 -3.55
N ALA A 56 0.17 15.98 -4.14
CA ALA A 56 0.63 17.18 -3.44
C ALA A 56 -0.23 17.55 -2.21
N ASP A 57 -1.53 17.22 -2.25
CA ASP A 57 -2.48 17.44 -1.16
C ASP A 57 -2.54 16.28 -0.13
N GLY A 58 -1.77 15.21 -0.37
CA GLY A 58 -1.69 14.02 0.46
C GLY A 58 -2.97 13.18 0.50
N ARG A 59 -3.85 13.28 -0.52
CA ARG A 59 -5.11 12.52 -0.59
C ARG A 59 -4.99 11.20 -1.35
N PHE A 60 -4.03 11.06 -2.25
CA PHE A 60 -3.90 9.89 -3.11
C PHE A 60 -2.47 9.37 -3.12
N VAL A 61 -2.32 8.05 -3.17
CA VAL A 61 -1.06 7.36 -3.44
C VAL A 61 -1.22 6.48 -4.66
N ALA A 62 -0.37 6.68 -5.66
CA ALA A 62 -0.22 5.77 -6.78
C ALA A 62 0.96 4.82 -6.54
N PHE A 63 0.85 3.55 -6.92
CA PHE A 63 1.91 2.54 -6.79
C PHE A 63 1.71 1.38 -7.76
N HIS A 64 2.75 0.55 -7.94
CA HIS A 64 2.76 -0.57 -8.87
C HIS A 64 2.72 -1.88 -8.10
N SER A 65 1.93 -2.87 -8.54
CA SER A 65 1.86 -4.18 -7.88
C SER A 65 1.39 -5.28 -8.83
N PRO A 66 1.83 -6.55 -8.67
CA PRO A 66 1.25 -7.72 -9.31
C PRO A 66 0.22 -8.43 -8.41
N ALA A 67 -0.13 -7.84 -7.26
CA ALA A 67 -1.04 -8.44 -6.30
C ALA A 67 -2.49 -8.44 -6.82
N SER A 68 -3.02 -9.64 -7.04
CA SER A 68 -4.37 -9.91 -7.57
C SER A 68 -5.53 -9.62 -6.61
N ASP A 69 -5.26 -9.15 -5.39
CA ASP A 69 -6.27 -8.99 -4.35
C ASP A 69 -6.39 -7.55 -3.82
N LEU A 70 -5.71 -6.58 -4.43
CA LEU A 70 -5.78 -5.16 -4.08
C LEU A 70 -7.13 -4.53 -4.43
N VAL A 71 -7.78 -5.03 -5.49
CA VAL A 71 -9.10 -4.66 -5.98
C VAL A 71 -9.81 -5.90 -6.53
N ALA A 72 -11.13 -5.85 -6.61
CA ALA A 72 -11.89 -6.95 -7.22
C ALA A 72 -11.58 -7.07 -8.72
N ASN A 73 -11.52 -8.32 -9.21
CA ASN A 73 -11.32 -8.68 -10.62
C ASN A 73 -9.94 -8.37 -11.23
N ASP A 74 -8.93 -8.06 -10.41
CA ASP A 74 -7.56 -8.13 -10.85
C ASP A 74 -7.05 -9.58 -10.77
N THR A 75 -6.74 -10.21 -11.91
CA THR A 75 -6.53 -11.68 -11.96
C THR A 75 -5.33 -12.11 -12.79
N ASN A 76 -4.58 -11.17 -13.36
CA ASN A 76 -3.55 -11.47 -14.35
C ASN A 76 -2.16 -11.74 -13.72
N GLY A 77 -1.94 -11.35 -12.45
CA GLY A 77 -0.66 -11.45 -11.75
C GLY A 77 0.48 -10.61 -12.35
N ASN A 78 0.15 -9.63 -13.19
CA ASN A 78 1.10 -8.71 -13.82
C ASN A 78 1.13 -7.39 -13.08
N PHE A 79 2.22 -6.63 -13.25
CA PHE A 79 2.31 -5.30 -12.65
C PHE A 79 1.27 -4.36 -13.25
N ASP A 80 0.32 -3.96 -12.42
CA ASP A 80 -0.67 -2.93 -12.69
C ASP A 80 -0.41 -1.69 -11.81
N VAL A 81 -0.97 -0.55 -12.22
CA VAL A 81 -0.89 0.70 -11.46
C VAL A 81 -2.18 0.90 -10.67
N PHE A 82 -2.05 1.05 -9.35
CA PHE A 82 -3.15 1.27 -8.43
C PHE A 82 -3.11 2.67 -7.83
N VAL A 83 -4.28 3.20 -7.50
CA VAL A 83 -4.44 4.46 -6.75
C VAL A 83 -5.28 4.21 -5.51
N ARG A 84 -4.74 4.57 -4.33
CA ARG A 84 -5.44 4.51 -3.04
C ARG A 84 -5.78 5.90 -2.55
N SER A 85 -7.03 6.12 -2.17
CA SER A 85 -7.47 7.31 -1.44
C SER A 85 -7.14 7.17 0.05
N LEU A 86 -6.44 8.15 0.61
CA LEU A 86 -6.23 8.28 2.04
C LEU A 86 -7.40 9.07 2.62
N LYS A 87 -8.29 8.40 3.34
CA LYS A 87 -9.34 9.11 4.10
C LYS A 87 -8.63 9.89 5.21
N LYS A 88 -8.85 11.21 5.25
CA LYS A 88 -8.42 12.07 6.37
C LYS A 88 -9.48 12.05 7.46
#